data_AF-A0A660YYL1-F1
#
_entry.id   AF-A0A660YYL1-F1
#
_cell.length_a   1.000
_cell.length_b   1.000
_cell.length_c   1.000
_cell.angle_alpha   90.00
_cell.angle_beta   90.00
_cell.angle_gamma   90.00
#
_symmetry.space_group_name_H-M   'P 1'
#
loop_
_entity.id
_entity.type
_entity.pdbx_description
1 polymer ?
#
loop_
_entity_poly.entity_id
_entity_poly.type
_entity_poly.pdbx_seq_one_letter_code
_entity_poly.pdbx_strand_id
1 'polypeptide(L)'
;MSNKPEKQRFHFIDQFRGLVGILMLLGHSSYYFNSIWKHLDPFDPLFSSWDQFALRYLGYLCAPGFLMMNGAMVWWAFHRRIKKGTPVWTARWHLIQRGLFLVIVQMILVNSSWSGFNSFRPWHLGIIACIGLSMILLTLIVKIRWQVRLGIALAIFMIHPLLLKIPYNPDVEWIQVLMQTFINS
;
A
#
# COMPACT_ATOMS: atom_id res chain seq x y z
N MET A 1 27.81 -32.01 12.30
CA MET A 1 26.65 -31.14 12.61
C MET A 1 26.45 -30.16 11.47
N SER A 2 25.33 -30.27 10.75
CA SER A 2 24.99 -29.38 9.62
C SER A 2 24.71 -27.97 10.16
N ASN A 3 25.64 -27.04 9.92
CA ASN A 3 25.48 -25.63 10.25
C ASN A 3 24.41 -25.07 9.31
N LYS A 4 23.13 -25.11 9.71
CA LYS A 4 22.05 -24.46 8.97
C LYS A 4 22.41 -22.97 8.90
N PRO A 5 22.44 -22.35 7.70
CA PRO A 5 22.79 -20.95 7.59
C PRO A 5 21.83 -20.14 8.46
N GLU A 6 22.39 -19.41 9.43
CA GLU A 6 21.62 -18.62 10.36
C GLU A 6 20.68 -17.71 9.57
N LYS A 7 19.41 -17.75 9.94
CA LYS A 7 18.36 -17.06 9.20
C LYS A 7 18.54 -15.58 9.50
N GLN A 8 19.37 -14.87 8.72
CA GLN A 8 19.51 -13.42 8.81
C GLN A 8 18.11 -12.80 8.83
N ARG A 9 17.78 -12.19 9.96
CA ARG A 9 16.49 -11.63 10.31
C ARG A 9 16.76 -10.24 10.85
N PHE A 10 16.11 -9.25 10.26
CA PHE A 10 16.31 -7.87 10.65
C PHE A 10 15.33 -7.52 11.76
N HIS A 11 15.80 -7.58 13.01
CA HIS A 11 14.97 -7.28 14.19
C HIS A 11 14.35 -5.89 14.12
N PHE A 12 15.11 -4.89 13.70
CA PHE A 12 14.62 -3.51 13.53
C PHE A 12 13.45 -3.43 12.54
N ILE A 13 13.54 -4.15 11.42
CA ILE A 13 12.48 -4.16 10.42
C ILE A 13 11.21 -4.81 10.99
N ASP A 14 11.36 -5.95 11.67
CA ASP A 14 10.21 -6.63 12.29
C ASP A 14 9.54 -5.74 13.36
N GLN A 15 10.32 -5.00 14.16
CA GLN A 15 9.82 -4.03 15.14
C GLN A 15 9.10 -2.85 14.49
N PHE A 16 9.68 -2.25 13.45
CA PHE A 16 9.08 -1.13 12.75
C PHE A 16 7.74 -1.52 12.10
N ARG A 17 7.64 -2.71 11.51
CA ARG A 17 6.36 -3.25 11.02
C ARG A 17 5.31 -3.35 12.12
N GLY A 18 5.71 -3.86 13.29
CA GLY A 18 4.83 -4.01 14.44
C GLY A 18 4.31 -2.65 14.90
N LEU A 19 5.21 -1.67 15.03
CA LEU A 19 4.85 -0.29 15.38
C LEU A 19 3.85 0.30 14.38
N VAL A 20 4.21 0.32 13.09
CA VAL A 20 3.34 0.84 12.02
C VAL A 20 1.98 0.13 12.00
N GLY A 21 1.97 -1.19 12.17
CA GLY A 21 0.73 -1.97 12.25
C GLY A 21 -0.16 -1.60 13.44
N ILE A 22 0.42 -1.39 14.62
CA ILE A 22 -0.32 -0.95 15.82
C ILE A 22 -0.90 0.45 15.61
N LEU A 23 -0.12 1.37 15.01
CA LEU A 23 -0.57 2.72 14.73
C LEU A 23 -1.71 2.75 13.70
N MET A 24 -1.65 1.89 12.67
CA MET A 24 -2.75 1.73 11.70
C MET A 24 -4.01 1.20 12.36
N LEU A 25 -3.87 0.20 13.24
CA LEU A 25 -4.98 -0.36 13.99
C LEU A 25 -5.63 0.70 14.87
N LEU A 26 -4.84 1.47 15.61
CA LEU A 26 -5.32 2.55 16.47
C LEU A 26 -6.08 3.61 15.66
N GLY A 27 -5.57 3.99 14.50
CA GLY A 27 -6.24 4.91 13.58
C GLY A 27 -7.60 4.39 13.12
N HIS A 28 -7.68 3.12 12.71
CA HIS A 28 -8.94 2.49 12.32
C HIS A 28 -9.91 2.28 13.49
N SER A 29 -9.42 1.90 14.67
CA SER A 29 -10.24 1.83 15.88
C SER A 29 -10.84 3.19 16.22
N SER A 30 -10.05 4.27 16.13
CA SER A 30 -10.57 5.64 16.30
C SER A 30 -11.68 5.94 15.30
N TYR A 31 -11.51 5.58 14.02
CA TYR A 31 -12.53 5.77 12.99
C TYR A 31 -13.89 5.11 13.34
N TYR A 32 -13.88 3.90 13.92
CA TYR A 32 -15.11 3.18 14.25
C TYR A 32 -15.74 3.63 15.58
N PHE A 33 -14.93 3.92 16.60
CA PHE A 33 -15.41 4.15 17.96
C PHE A 33 -15.62 5.63 18.31
N ASN A 34 -14.96 6.55 17.62
CA ASN A 34 -15.07 7.97 17.94
C ASN A 34 -16.14 8.65 17.06
N SER A 35 -17.26 9.04 17.68
CA SER A 35 -18.41 9.65 16.96
C SER A 35 -18.08 11.00 16.32
N ILE A 36 -17.02 11.67 16.78
CA ILE A 36 -16.57 12.96 16.27
C ILE A 36 -16.10 12.85 14.81
N TRP A 37 -15.69 11.66 14.36
CA TRP A 37 -15.35 11.38 12.96
C TRP A 37 -16.49 11.61 11.96
N LYS A 38 -17.76 11.59 12.40
CA LYS A 38 -18.91 11.88 11.53
C LYS A 38 -19.09 13.38 11.25
N HIS A 39 -18.45 14.23 12.04
CA HIS A 39 -18.62 15.68 11.99
C HIS A 39 -17.34 16.43 11.63
N LEU A 40 -16.19 15.75 11.53
CA LEU A 40 -14.96 16.37 11.03
C LEU A 40 -14.85 16.26 9.53
N ASP A 41 -14.61 17.39 8.90
CA ASP A 41 -14.22 17.46 7.51
C ASP A 41 -12.83 16.81 7.33
N PRO A 42 -12.68 15.80 6.46
CA PRO A 42 -11.42 15.11 6.25
C PRO A 42 -10.24 16.00 5.85
N PHE A 43 -10.55 17.19 5.30
CA PHE A 43 -9.61 18.14 4.73
C PHE A 43 -9.32 19.36 5.62
N ASP A 44 -9.95 19.49 6.79
CA ASP A 44 -9.70 20.62 7.68
C ASP A 44 -8.54 20.28 8.64
N PRO A 45 -7.35 20.92 8.49
CA PRO A 45 -6.19 20.65 9.35
C PRO A 45 -6.34 21.23 10.76
N LEU A 46 -7.37 22.05 11.01
CA LEU A 46 -7.61 22.70 12.30
C LEU A 46 -8.42 21.79 13.23
N PHE A 47 -7.75 20.81 13.84
CA PHE A 47 -8.33 20.08 14.95
C PHE A 47 -8.30 20.96 16.21
N SER A 48 -9.44 21.08 16.88
CA SER A 48 -9.52 21.75 18.18
C SER A 48 -8.82 20.98 19.31
N SER A 49 -8.52 19.70 19.09
CA SER A 49 -7.88 18.80 20.07
C SER A 49 -6.60 18.19 19.51
N TRP A 50 -5.50 18.33 20.27
CA TRP A 50 -4.18 17.81 19.92
C TRP A 50 -4.15 16.30 19.71
N ASP A 51 -4.89 15.54 20.53
CA ASP A 51 -4.90 14.08 20.48
C ASP A 51 -5.46 13.54 19.16
N GLN A 52 -6.51 14.18 18.63
CA GLN A 52 -7.11 13.81 17.34
C GLN A 52 -6.20 14.16 16.17
N PHE A 53 -5.54 15.32 16.23
CA PHE A 53 -4.52 15.70 15.26
C PHE A 53 -3.39 14.67 15.21
N ALA A 54 -2.84 14.30 16.37
CA ALA A 54 -1.75 13.33 16.46
C ALA A 54 -2.14 11.96 15.88
N LEU A 55 -3.32 11.43 16.24
CA LEU A 55 -3.83 10.15 15.71
C LEU A 55 -3.99 10.17 14.18
N ARG A 56 -4.51 11.27 13.63
CA ARG A 56 -4.75 11.43 12.19
C ARG A 56 -3.44 11.53 11.42
N TYR A 57 -2.52 12.39 11.87
CA TYR A 57 -1.23 12.58 11.23
C TYR A 57 -0.41 11.29 11.22
N LEU A 58 -0.46 10.53 12.32
CA LEU A 58 0.24 9.26 12.44
C LEU A 58 -0.34 8.19 11.49
N GLY A 59 -1.66 8.18 11.30
CA GLY A 59 -2.32 7.34 10.30
C GLY A 59 -1.90 7.66 8.86
N TYR A 60 -1.77 8.95 8.52
CA TYR A 60 -1.30 9.38 7.20
C TYR A 60 0.16 8.98 6.92
N LEU A 61 1.02 8.96 7.92
CA LEU A 61 2.41 8.52 7.78
C LEU A 61 2.56 7.00 7.71
N CYS A 62 1.63 6.26 8.31
CA CYS A 62 1.65 4.81 8.39
C CYS A 62 1.56 4.14 7.00
N ALA A 63 0.62 4.60 6.17
CA ALA A 63 0.42 4.10 4.82
C ALA A 63 1.68 4.15 3.91
N PRO A 64 2.33 5.31 3.70
CA PRO A 64 3.55 5.39 2.89
C PRO A 64 4.72 4.66 3.55
N GLY A 65 4.84 4.69 4.88
CA GLY A 65 5.88 3.95 5.62
C GLY A 65 5.77 2.43 5.39
N PHE A 66 4.56 1.87 5.46
CA PHE A 66 4.33 0.45 5.21
C PHE A 66 4.63 0.08 3.74
N LEU A 67 4.24 0.92 2.79
CA LEU A 67 4.47 0.71 1.36
C LEU A 67 5.96 0.71 1.01
N MET A 68 6.73 1.69 1.50
CA MET A 68 8.18 1.78 1.28
C MET A 68 8.91 0.55 1.82
N MET A 69 8.56 0.15 3.05
CA MET A 69 9.15 -1.02 3.69
C MET A 69 8.81 -2.32 2.95
N ASN A 70 7.56 -2.49 2.51
CA ASN A 70 7.16 -3.65 1.73
C ASN A 70 7.98 -3.76 0.44
N GLY A 71 8.13 -2.64 -0.29
CA GLY A 71 8.97 -2.58 -1.49
C GLY A 71 10.42 -3.00 -1.22
N ALA A 72 11.03 -2.49 -0.15
CA ALA A 72 12.39 -2.88 0.25
C ALA A 72 12.51 -4.38 0.58
N MET A 73 11.53 -4.94 1.29
CA MET A 73 11.48 -6.38 1.60
C MET A 73 11.34 -7.24 0.35
N VAL A 74 10.51 -6.83 -0.61
CA VAL A 74 10.33 -7.56 -1.88
C VAL A 74 11.65 -7.62 -2.64
N TRP A 75 12.34 -6.48 -2.78
CA TRP A 75 13.65 -6.41 -3.41
C TRP A 75 14.67 -7.31 -2.71
N TRP A 76 14.74 -7.26 -1.38
CA TRP A 76 15.67 -8.07 -0.59
C TRP A 76 15.34 -9.56 -0.65
N ALA A 77 14.06 -9.92 -0.52
CA ALA A 77 13.60 -11.30 -0.61
C ALA A 77 13.90 -11.92 -1.98
N PHE A 78 13.74 -11.13 -3.06
CA PHE A 78 14.09 -11.55 -4.41
C PHE A 78 15.60 -11.85 -4.55
N HIS A 79 16.46 -10.92 -4.14
CA HIS A 79 17.92 -11.10 -4.23
C HIS A 79 18.40 -12.26 -3.35
N ARG A 80 17.82 -12.43 -2.16
CA ARG A 80 18.15 -13.55 -1.26
C ARG A 80 17.80 -14.89 -1.87
N ARG A 81 16.68 -15.01 -2.59
CA ARG A 81 16.28 -16.25 -3.27
C ARG A 81 17.21 -16.58 -4.44
N ILE A 82 17.60 -15.59 -5.22
CA ILE A 82 18.59 -15.78 -6.30
C ILE A 82 19.93 -16.23 -5.73
N LYS A 83 20.44 -15.59 -4.67
CA LYS A 83 21.68 -15.99 -4.00
C LYS A 83 21.64 -17.44 -3.45
N LYS A 84 20.45 -17.95 -3.13
CA LYS A 84 20.24 -19.34 -2.68
C LYS A 84 20.09 -20.34 -3.83
N GLY A 85 20.32 -19.93 -5.08
CA GLY A 85 20.20 -20.79 -6.26
C GLY A 85 18.77 -21.02 -6.74
N THR A 86 17.78 -20.28 -6.24
CA THR A 86 16.40 -20.39 -6.76
C THR A 86 16.35 -19.80 -8.17
N PRO A 87 15.77 -20.51 -9.15
CA PRO A 87 15.61 -19.97 -10.50
C PRO A 87 14.79 -18.67 -10.45
N VAL A 88 15.22 -17.70 -11.26
CA VAL A 88 14.65 -16.35 -11.30
C VAL A 88 13.13 -16.39 -11.52
N TRP A 89 12.67 -17.27 -12.40
CA TRP A 89 11.26 -17.43 -12.72
C TRP A 89 10.43 -17.84 -11.51
N THR A 90 10.86 -18.86 -10.77
CA THR A 90 10.18 -19.32 -9.54
C THR A 90 10.19 -18.27 -8.45
N ALA A 91 11.29 -17.51 -8.32
CA ALA A 91 11.35 -16.40 -7.38
C ALA A 91 10.35 -15.30 -7.73
N ARG A 92 10.18 -14.97 -9.02
CA ARG A 92 9.18 -14.00 -9.50
C ARG A 92 7.76 -14.50 -9.27
N TRP A 93 7.47 -15.73 -9.70
CA TRP A 93 6.13 -16.29 -9.63
C TRP A 93 5.59 -16.32 -8.20
N HIS A 94 6.40 -16.73 -7.24
CA HIS A 94 6.01 -16.69 -5.82
C HIS A 94 5.70 -15.29 -5.29
N LEU A 95 6.37 -14.25 -5.78
CA LEU A 95 6.09 -12.88 -5.36
C LEU A 95 4.82 -12.35 -6.03
N ILE A 96 4.60 -12.70 -7.31
CA ILE A 96 3.39 -12.35 -8.05
C ILE A 96 2.15 -13.01 -7.42
N GLN A 97 2.21 -14.31 -7.10
CA GLN A 97 1.11 -15.01 -6.44
C GLN A 97 0.73 -14.37 -5.09
N ARG A 98 1.72 -13.93 -4.31
CA ARG A 98 1.47 -13.22 -3.05
C ARG A 98 0.86 -11.83 -3.27
N GLY A 99 1.35 -11.09 -4.26
CA GLY A 99 0.78 -9.80 -4.63
C GLY A 99 -0.67 -9.93 -5.10
N LEU A 100 -0.95 -10.91 -5.97
CA LEU A 100 -2.29 -11.19 -6.46
C LEU A 100 -3.23 -11.63 -5.34
N PHE A 101 -2.75 -12.47 -4.42
CA PHE A 101 -3.50 -12.84 -3.23
C PHE A 101 -3.90 -11.60 -2.40
N LEU A 102 -2.99 -10.65 -2.18
CA LEU A 102 -3.30 -9.40 -1.46
C LEU A 102 -4.36 -8.55 -2.18
N VAL A 103 -4.29 -8.46 -3.51
CA VAL A 103 -5.30 -7.75 -4.30
C VAL A 103 -6.67 -8.42 -4.16
N ILE A 104 -6.74 -9.75 -4.28
CA ILE A 104 -7.99 -10.50 -4.11
C ILE A 104 -8.56 -10.31 -2.70
N VAL A 105 -7.71 -10.40 -1.67
CA VAL A 105 -8.10 -10.18 -0.27
C VAL A 105 -8.67 -8.78 -0.06
N GLN A 106 -8.08 -7.73 -0.67
CA GLN A 106 -8.62 -6.38 -0.58
C GLN A 106 -10.02 -6.29 -1.22
N MET A 107 -10.15 -6.80 -2.44
CA MET A 107 -11.39 -6.70 -3.23
C MET A 107 -12.57 -7.42 -2.56
N ILE A 108 -12.31 -8.56 -1.92
CA ILE A 108 -13.32 -9.41 -1.31
C ILE A 108 -13.45 -9.10 0.18
N LEU A 109 -12.43 -9.42 0.98
CA LEU A 109 -12.57 -9.41 2.45
C LEU A 109 -12.56 -7.99 3.02
N VAL A 110 -11.63 -7.16 2.58
CA VAL A 110 -11.45 -5.83 3.18
C VAL A 110 -12.62 -4.92 2.79
N ASN A 111 -12.96 -4.86 1.50
CA ASN A 111 -14.08 -4.04 1.03
C ASN A 111 -15.42 -4.46 1.68
N SER A 112 -15.65 -5.75 1.89
CA SER A 112 -16.85 -6.23 2.60
C SER A 112 -16.80 -5.94 4.09
N SER A 113 -15.64 -6.06 4.74
CA SER A 113 -15.49 -5.79 6.18
C SER A 113 -15.81 -4.34 6.53
N TRP A 114 -15.47 -3.38 5.67
CA TRP A 114 -15.75 -1.95 5.92
C TRP A 114 -17.24 -1.62 5.91
N SER A 115 -18.04 -2.33 5.10
CA SER A 115 -19.49 -2.13 5.04
C SER A 115 -20.26 -3.05 5.99
N GLY A 116 -19.57 -3.78 6.89
CA GLY A 116 -20.20 -4.78 7.75
C GLY A 116 -20.91 -5.89 6.96
N PHE A 117 -20.39 -6.25 5.78
CA PHE A 117 -20.97 -7.20 4.83
C PHE A 117 -22.33 -6.80 4.22
N ASN A 118 -22.81 -5.58 4.46
CA ASN A 118 -24.13 -5.12 4.00
C ASN A 118 -24.13 -4.55 2.57
N SER A 119 -22.97 -4.14 2.03
CA SER A 119 -22.84 -3.65 0.65
C SER A 119 -21.48 -4.03 0.07
N PHE A 120 -21.50 -4.67 -1.10
CA PHE A 120 -20.28 -5.02 -1.84
C PHE A 120 -19.91 -3.88 -2.78
N ARG A 121 -18.85 -3.13 -2.43
CA ARG A 121 -18.19 -2.17 -3.33
C ARG A 121 -16.85 -2.74 -3.77
N PRO A 122 -16.82 -3.65 -4.76
CA PRO A 122 -15.58 -4.31 -5.16
C PRO A 122 -14.56 -3.32 -5.73
N TRP A 123 -15.00 -2.21 -6.31
CA TRP A 123 -14.15 -1.26 -7.03
C TRP A 123 -13.23 -0.39 -6.15
N HIS A 124 -13.30 -0.47 -4.83
CA HIS A 124 -12.42 0.31 -3.95
C HIS A 124 -11.03 -0.33 -3.83
N LEU A 125 -10.01 0.35 -4.37
CA LEU A 125 -8.61 -0.05 -4.28
C LEU A 125 -7.98 0.52 -3.02
N GLY A 126 -8.11 -0.21 -1.90
CA GLY A 126 -7.46 0.16 -0.65
C GLY A 126 -5.94 -0.04 -0.64
N ILE A 127 -5.31 0.36 0.47
CA ILE A 127 -3.85 0.32 0.66
C ILE A 127 -3.26 -1.09 0.43
N ILE A 128 -3.99 -2.16 0.80
CA ILE A 128 -3.51 -3.55 0.66
C ILE A 128 -3.43 -3.96 -0.82
N ALA A 129 -4.39 -3.54 -1.65
CA ALA A 129 -4.32 -3.75 -3.09
C ALA A 129 -3.15 -2.97 -3.71
N CYS A 130 -2.93 -1.72 -3.29
CA CYS A 130 -1.78 -0.91 -3.74
C CYS A 130 -0.44 -1.58 -3.41
N ILE A 131 -0.31 -2.19 -2.23
CA ILE A 131 0.88 -2.97 -1.84
C ILE A 131 1.04 -4.22 -2.73
N GLY A 132 -0.05 -4.95 -2.97
CA GLY A 132 -0.05 -6.11 -3.85
C GLY A 132 0.36 -5.76 -5.29
N LEU A 133 -0.20 -4.69 -5.85
CA LEU A 133 0.13 -4.19 -7.18
C LEU A 133 1.57 -3.71 -7.27
N SER A 134 2.03 -2.95 -6.27
CA SER A 134 3.43 -2.49 -6.19
C SER A 134 4.41 -3.66 -6.13
N MET A 135 4.07 -4.72 -5.39
CA MET A 135 4.86 -5.95 -5.32
C MET A 135 4.95 -6.66 -6.67
N ILE A 136 3.85 -6.75 -7.42
CA ILE A 136 3.83 -7.32 -8.78
C ILE A 136 4.69 -6.48 -9.72
N LEU A 137 4.46 -5.17 -9.78
CA LEU A 137 5.20 -4.24 -10.63
C LEU A 137 6.70 -4.28 -10.33
N LEU A 138 7.07 -4.20 -9.05
CA LEU A 138 8.47 -4.24 -8.63
C LEU A 138 9.14 -5.55 -9.04
N THR A 139 8.44 -6.68 -8.93
CA THR A 139 8.97 -8.01 -9.32
C THR A 139 9.27 -8.10 -10.83
N LEU A 140 8.51 -7.40 -11.67
CA LEU A 140 8.75 -7.32 -13.11
C LEU A 140 10.00 -6.48 -13.42
N ILE A 141 10.13 -5.31 -12.79
CA ILE A 141 11.22 -4.35 -13.04
C ILE A 141 12.48 -4.59 -12.19
N VAL A 142 12.48 -5.57 -11.27
CA VAL A 142 13.56 -5.77 -10.27
C VAL A 142 14.94 -5.97 -10.88
N LYS A 143 15.03 -6.55 -12.09
CA LYS A 143 16.31 -6.79 -12.80
C LYS A 143 16.88 -5.54 -13.47
N ILE A 144 16.08 -4.48 -13.63
CA ILE A 144 16.52 -3.26 -14.29
C ILE A 144 17.48 -2.49 -13.37
N ARG A 145 18.41 -1.73 -13.97
CA ARG A 145 19.32 -0.81 -13.25
C ARG A 145 18.52 0.11 -12.31
N TRP A 146 19.09 0.37 -11.13
CA TRP A 146 18.43 1.15 -10.09
C TRP A 146 18.04 2.57 -10.54
N GLN A 147 18.84 3.16 -11.43
CA GLN A 147 18.59 4.48 -12.03
C GLN A 147 17.26 4.53 -12.79
N VAL A 148 16.94 3.49 -13.56
CA VAL A 148 15.68 3.43 -14.32
C VAL A 148 14.49 3.24 -13.39
N ARG A 149 14.64 2.44 -12.32
CA ARG A 149 13.59 2.27 -11.31
C ARG A 149 13.28 3.58 -10.60
N LEU A 150 14.32 4.35 -10.26
CA LEU A 150 14.17 5.68 -9.65
C LEU A 150 13.55 6.65 -10.65
N GLY A 151 14.00 6.66 -11.91
CA GLY A 151 13.42 7.47 -12.97
C GLY A 151 11.93 7.20 -13.18
N ILE A 152 11.51 5.94 -13.18
CA ILE A 152 10.07 5.57 -13.28
C ILE A 152 9.31 6.08 -12.06
N ALA A 153 9.82 5.87 -10.84
CA ALA A 153 9.15 6.34 -9.62
C ALA A 153 8.99 7.87 -9.59
N LEU A 154 10.03 8.60 -10.00
CA LEU A 154 10.05 10.06 -10.05
C LEU A 154 9.16 10.59 -11.17
N ALA A 155 9.14 9.92 -12.32
CA ALA A 155 8.22 10.22 -13.41
C ALA A 155 6.76 10.05 -12.96
N ILE A 156 6.41 8.92 -12.31
CA ILE A 156 5.07 8.69 -11.77
C ILE A 156 4.70 9.79 -10.76
N PHE A 157 5.62 10.13 -9.85
CA PHE A 157 5.39 11.17 -8.84
C PHE A 157 5.15 12.56 -9.46
N MET A 158 5.85 12.90 -10.54
CA MET A 158 5.69 14.18 -11.25
C MET A 158 4.49 14.23 -12.19
N ILE A 159 4.14 13.10 -12.82
CA ILE A 159 3.01 13.00 -13.74
C ILE A 159 1.68 12.98 -12.99
N HIS A 160 1.62 12.32 -11.82
CA HIS A 160 0.39 12.23 -11.03
C HIS A 160 -0.29 13.59 -10.75
N PRO A 161 0.41 14.64 -10.25
CA PRO A 161 -0.20 15.95 -10.04
C PRO A 161 -0.55 16.70 -11.33
N LEU A 162 0.09 16.36 -12.45
CA LEU A 162 -0.27 16.93 -13.77
C LEU A 162 -1.54 16.29 -14.32
N LEU A 163 -1.73 14.99 -14.09
CA LEU A 163 -2.92 14.24 -14.52
C LEU A 163 -4.20 14.78 -13.85
N LEU A 164 -4.09 15.25 -12.61
CA LEU A 164 -5.20 15.85 -11.84
C LEU A 164 -5.63 17.23 -12.39
N LYS A 165 -4.81 17.89 -13.22
CA LYS A 165 -5.12 19.22 -13.79
C LYS A 165 -5.81 19.17 -15.16
N ILE A 166 -5.97 17.99 -15.74
CA ILE A 166 -6.58 17.84 -17.06
C ILE A 166 -8.11 17.99 -16.91
N PRO A 167 -8.75 19.01 -17.52
CA PRO A 167 -10.20 19.12 -17.51
C PRO A 167 -10.79 17.94 -18.27
N TYR A 168 -11.78 17.29 -17.66
CA TYR A 168 -12.41 16.09 -18.20
C TYR A 168 -13.92 16.29 -18.31
N ASN A 169 -14.51 15.80 -19.41
CA ASN A 169 -15.94 15.89 -19.67
C ASN A 169 -16.69 14.72 -18.98
N PRO A 170 -17.47 14.94 -17.91
CA PRO A 170 -18.09 13.87 -17.11
C PRO A 170 -19.02 12.89 -17.86
N ASP A 171 -19.39 13.19 -19.11
CA ASP A 171 -20.34 12.38 -19.91
C ASP A 171 -19.81 11.01 -20.34
N VAL A 172 -18.50 10.73 -20.20
CA VAL A 172 -17.89 9.47 -20.66
C VAL A 172 -17.65 8.49 -19.49
N GLU A 173 -18.52 7.50 -19.32
CA GLU A 173 -18.50 6.62 -18.13
C GLU A 173 -17.12 6.01 -17.79
N TRP A 174 -16.33 5.60 -18.79
CA TRP A 174 -15.02 4.96 -18.56
C TRP A 174 -13.95 5.92 -18.01
N ILE A 175 -13.96 7.18 -18.42
CA ILE A 175 -13.02 8.17 -17.88
C ILE A 175 -13.49 8.64 -16.49
N GLN A 176 -14.79 8.65 -16.23
CA GLN A 176 -15.31 8.92 -14.88
C GLN A 176 -14.87 7.82 -13.89
N VAL A 177 -14.97 6.55 -14.28
CA VAL A 177 -14.48 5.41 -13.48
C VAL A 177 -12.97 5.55 -13.23
N LEU A 178 -12.20 5.89 -14.26
CA LEU A 178 -10.75 6.08 -14.14
C LEU A 178 -10.41 7.27 -13.23
N MET A 179 -11.05 8.42 -13.40
CA MET A 179 -10.82 9.59 -12.53
C MET A 179 -11.32 9.38 -11.10
N GLN A 180 -12.39 8.64 -10.87
CA GLN A 180 -12.84 8.29 -9.51
C GLN A 180 -11.79 7.46 -8.77
N THR A 181 -10.99 6.64 -9.45
CA THR A 181 -9.86 5.96 -8.80
C THR A 181 -8.76 6.92 -8.33
N PHE A 182 -8.57 8.05 -9.03
CA PHE A 182 -7.56 9.07 -8.67
C PHE A 182 -8.07 10.16 -7.71
N ILE A 183 -9.37 10.49 -7.75
CA ILE A 183 -9.97 11.60 -6.99
C ILE A 183 -10.52 11.16 -5.62
N ASN A 184 -11.02 9.92 -5.48
CA ASN A 184 -11.59 9.41 -4.22
C ASN A 184 -10.60 8.57 -3.39
N SER A 185 -9.29 8.76 -3.57
CA SER A 185 -8.24 8.11 -2.77
C SER A 185 -7.84 8.94 -1.55
#